data_AF-A0A9W6T6J2-F1
#
_entry.id   AF-A0A9W6T6J2-F1
#
_cell.length_a   1.000
_cell.length_b   1.000
_cell.length_c   1.000
_cell.angle_alpha   90.00
_cell.angle_beta   90.00
_cell.angle_gamma   90.00
#
_symmetry.space_group_name_H-M   'P 1'
#
loop_
_entity.id
_entity.type
_entity.pdbx_description
1 polymer ?
#
loop_
_entity_poly.entity_id
_entity_poly.type
_entity_poly.pdbx_seq_one_letter_code
_entity_poly.pdbx_strand_id
1 'polypeptide(L)'
;MSHIENIDDGESNGVNNIPNEVPTLNIDDDQRHKVLCPLCRSTIKKNRLFQVLKSQFKNDVELLTSTSQNEFPNKNYYVRPFNPYGPSSKINALLSHLFQIKEEEPNERIVVFSQFTSFLDLIEAELSKYSNDFIIYKFDGRLNLEARNKVLNSFKSATETDTVETVSFENLSENEISENGEIEQELQKTENLKPRMKLKILLLSLKSGGVGLNLACASKGFMMDPYWTAQLQDQAIDRLHRVGQLRTVKVIQFIMEDSVEEKILKVQERKKQLGDAISIDDDERRKRKTEELQLLFGK
;
A
#
# COMPACT_ATOMS: atom_id res chain seq x y z
N MET A 1 56.68 39.71 -30.34
CA MET A 1 55.44 40.22 -30.96
C MET A 1 54.29 39.75 -30.10
N SER A 2 53.58 40.71 -29.47
CA SER A 2 52.26 40.65 -28.80
C SER A 2 52.02 39.56 -27.74
N HIS A 3 51.90 39.89 -26.43
CA HIS A 3 50.66 40.37 -25.75
C HIS A 3 49.52 39.34 -25.89
N ILE A 4 48.90 38.79 -24.83
CA ILE A 4 48.13 39.39 -23.71
C ILE A 4 48.02 38.31 -22.59
N GLU A 5 48.52 38.50 -21.35
CA GLU A 5 47.83 38.81 -20.05
C GLU A 5 46.43 38.18 -19.86
N ASN A 6 45.89 37.79 -18.70
CA ASN A 6 46.28 37.43 -17.33
C ASN A 6 44.97 36.86 -16.70
N ILE A 7 45.07 36.37 -15.47
CA ILE A 7 44.07 36.36 -14.38
C ILE A 7 43.43 35.00 -14.02
N ASP A 8 43.66 34.70 -12.75
CA ASP A 8 43.13 33.71 -11.82
C ASP A 8 41.61 33.42 -11.88
N ASP A 9 41.22 32.23 -11.45
CA ASP A 9 40.45 32.09 -10.20
C ASP A 9 40.49 30.64 -9.70
N GLY A 10 40.76 30.52 -8.40
CA GLY A 10 40.83 29.26 -7.68
C GLY A 10 39.47 28.74 -7.19
N GLU A 11 39.61 27.66 -6.42
CA GLU A 11 38.65 27.04 -5.50
C GLU A 11 37.70 25.96 -6.04
N SER A 12 38.15 24.72 -5.80
CA SER A 12 37.45 23.65 -5.11
C SER A 12 35.96 23.42 -5.40
N ASN A 13 35.64 22.21 -5.88
CA ASN A 13 34.66 21.37 -5.21
C ASN A 13 34.92 19.90 -5.49
N GLY A 14 35.13 19.15 -4.41
CA GLY A 14 35.30 17.70 -4.42
C GLY A 14 34.01 17.03 -4.88
N VAL A 15 34.11 16.30 -6.00
CA VAL A 15 33.11 15.31 -6.37
C VAL A 15 33.64 13.96 -5.90
N ASN A 16 33.05 13.48 -4.81
CA ASN A 16 33.22 12.12 -4.34
C ASN A 16 32.79 11.16 -5.46
N ASN A 17 33.77 10.58 -6.16
CA ASN A 17 33.57 9.39 -6.97
C ASN A 17 33.21 8.25 -6.02
N ILE A 18 31.91 8.03 -5.80
CA ILE A 18 31.39 6.80 -5.21
C ILE A 18 31.55 5.73 -6.30
N PRO A 19 32.36 4.68 -6.12
CA PRO A 19 32.39 3.59 -7.06
C PRO A 19 31.05 2.84 -6.92
N ASN A 20 30.20 2.95 -7.94
CA ASN A 20 29.06 2.06 -8.17
C ASN A 20 29.57 0.69 -8.62
N GLU A 21 30.31 0.01 -7.75
CA GLU A 21 30.45 -1.44 -7.82
C GLU A 21 29.37 -2.04 -6.93
N VAL A 22 28.21 -2.32 -7.53
CA VAL A 22 27.30 -3.31 -6.96
C VAL A 22 28.07 -4.62 -7.01
N PRO A 23 28.36 -5.28 -5.86
CA PRO A 23 28.98 -6.58 -5.90
C PRO A 23 27.95 -7.53 -6.52
N THR A 24 28.14 -7.85 -7.80
CA THR A 24 27.51 -9.03 -8.40
C THR A 24 28.09 -10.21 -7.66
N LEU A 25 27.39 -10.66 -6.63
CA LEU A 25 27.59 -11.98 -6.05
C LEU A 25 27.27 -12.98 -7.16
N ASN A 26 28.28 -13.31 -7.96
CA ASN A 26 28.36 -14.55 -8.70
C ASN A 26 28.40 -15.65 -7.65
N ILE A 27 27.21 -16.11 -7.24
CA ILE A 27 27.06 -17.29 -6.42
C ILE A 27 26.93 -18.43 -7.41
N ASP A 28 28.08 -18.97 -7.82
CA ASP A 28 28.14 -20.30 -8.41
C ASP A 28 27.42 -21.28 -7.47
N ASP A 29 26.46 -21.98 -8.04
CA ASP A 29 25.23 -22.42 -7.38
C ASP A 29 25.31 -23.81 -6.73
N ASP A 30 26.47 -24.31 -6.29
CA ASP A 30 26.58 -25.75 -5.96
C ASP A 30 27.30 -26.17 -4.67
N GLN A 31 27.64 -25.25 -3.74
CA GLN A 31 28.11 -25.63 -2.40
C GLN A 31 27.48 -24.82 -1.25
N ARG A 32 26.15 -24.84 -1.17
CA ARG A 32 25.41 -24.23 -0.04
C ARG A 32 25.57 -25.08 1.22
N HIS A 33 26.45 -24.65 2.13
CA HIS A 33 26.51 -25.20 3.49
C HIS A 33 25.12 -25.09 4.16
N LYS A 34 24.59 -26.20 4.67
CA LYS A 34 23.30 -26.23 5.37
C LYS A 34 23.40 -25.37 6.64
N VAL A 35 22.70 -24.24 6.66
CA VAL A 35 22.59 -23.39 7.84
C VAL A 35 21.70 -24.09 8.88
N LEU A 36 22.23 -24.32 10.08
CA LEU A 36 21.54 -24.98 11.18
C LEU A 36 21.18 -23.98 12.28
N CYS A 37 20.08 -24.22 12.98
CA CYS A 37 19.65 -23.43 14.12
C CYS A 37 20.62 -23.58 15.30
N PRO A 38 21.16 -22.49 15.87
CA PRO A 38 22.06 -22.57 17.03
C PRO A 38 21.43 -23.22 18.26
N LEU A 39 20.09 -23.19 18.38
CA LEU A 39 19.36 -23.69 19.55
C LEU A 39 18.98 -25.18 19.42
N CYS A 40 18.41 -25.57 18.28
CA CYS A 40 17.86 -26.92 18.09
C CYS A 40 18.50 -27.71 16.95
N ARG A 41 19.50 -27.14 16.26
CA ARG A 41 20.23 -27.73 15.13
C ARG A 41 19.36 -28.12 13.92
N SER A 42 18.08 -27.80 13.91
CA SER A 42 17.21 -27.93 12.74
C SER A 42 17.67 -27.04 11.59
N THR A 43 17.45 -27.47 10.35
CA THR A 43 17.83 -26.69 9.16
C THR A 43 17.03 -25.39 9.07
N ILE A 44 17.73 -24.25 9.00
CA ILE A 44 17.12 -22.94 8.79
C ILE A 44 17.11 -22.64 7.28
N LYS A 45 15.92 -22.27 6.77
CA LYS A 45 15.78 -21.73 5.41
C LYS A 45 15.56 -20.23 5.51
N LYS A 46 16.16 -19.45 4.59
CA LYS A 46 16.01 -17.98 4.54
C LYS A 46 14.53 -17.54 4.49
N ASN A 47 13.67 -18.30 3.82
CA ASN A 47 12.23 -18.03 3.70
C ASN A 47 11.39 -18.42 4.94
N ARG A 48 12.01 -19.00 5.98
CA ARG A 48 11.36 -19.32 7.26
C ARG A 48 11.90 -18.47 8.41
N LEU A 49 12.65 -17.42 8.08
CA LEU A 49 13.03 -16.40 9.03
C LEU A 49 11.83 -15.49 9.27
N PHE A 50 11.66 -15.08 10.52
CA PHE A 50 10.60 -14.17 10.91
C PHE A 50 11.18 -13.00 11.71
N GLN A 51 10.52 -11.85 11.60
CA GLN A 51 10.76 -10.69 12.43
C GLN A 51 9.62 -10.55 13.45
N VAL A 52 10.01 -10.33 14.70
CA VAL A 52 9.08 -10.03 15.80
C VAL A 52 8.90 -8.52 15.87
N LEU A 53 7.66 -8.05 15.91
CA LEU A 53 7.32 -6.63 16.03
C LEU A 53 6.48 -6.40 17.28
N LYS A 54 6.63 -5.23 17.90
CA LYS A 54 5.75 -4.79 18.99
C LYS A 54 4.41 -4.32 18.42
N SER A 55 3.31 -4.90 18.87
CA SER A 55 1.96 -4.36 18.66
C SER A 55 1.84 -3.03 19.38
N GLN A 56 1.47 -1.99 18.65
CA GLN A 56 1.15 -0.67 19.21
C GLN A 56 -0.29 -0.62 19.74
N PHE A 57 -1.09 -1.64 19.47
CA PHE A 57 -2.46 -1.75 19.96
C PHE A 57 -2.42 -2.20 21.41
N LYS A 58 -2.90 -1.35 22.33
CA LYS A 58 -2.99 -1.71 23.74
C LYS A 58 -4.14 -2.64 24.04
N ASN A 59 -5.20 -2.69 23.23
CA ASN A 59 -6.33 -3.60 23.39
C ASN A 59 -6.99 -3.80 22.01
N ASP A 60 -7.78 -4.87 21.90
CA ASP A 60 -8.62 -5.26 20.76
C ASP A 60 -7.93 -6.13 19.71
N VAL A 61 -7.76 -7.42 20.02
CA VAL A 61 -8.41 -8.54 19.30
C VAL A 61 -8.24 -9.79 20.19
N GLU A 62 -9.18 -9.96 21.13
CA GLU A 62 -9.55 -11.27 21.66
C GLU A 62 -10.62 -11.84 20.73
N LEU A 63 -10.21 -12.35 19.58
CA LEU A 63 -11.07 -13.20 18.78
C LEU A 63 -10.20 -14.15 17.95
N LEU A 64 -10.40 -15.45 18.18
CA LEU A 64 -9.89 -16.62 17.44
C LEU A 64 -8.73 -17.44 18.05
N THR A 65 -8.50 -17.45 19.36
CA THR A 65 -7.77 -18.57 19.99
C THR A 65 -8.37 -18.99 21.33
N SER A 66 -9.58 -19.54 21.31
CA SER A 66 -10.05 -20.40 22.39
C SER A 66 -9.35 -21.75 22.29
N THR A 67 -8.21 -21.92 22.95
CA THR A 67 -7.80 -23.21 23.52
C THR A 67 -6.60 -23.06 24.46
N SER A 68 -6.85 -23.45 25.71
CA SER A 68 -5.88 -23.95 26.70
C SER A 68 -5.03 -22.91 27.44
N GLN A 69 -5.53 -22.62 28.65
CA GLN A 69 -4.82 -22.21 29.87
C GLN A 69 -3.29 -22.35 29.82
N ASN A 70 -2.62 -21.25 29.49
CA ASN A 70 -1.29 -20.93 29.97
C ASN A 70 -1.21 -19.41 29.99
N GLU A 71 -1.26 -18.83 31.20
CA GLU A 71 -1.10 -17.40 31.45
C GLU A 71 0.33 -16.98 31.07
N PHE A 72 0.54 -16.65 29.80
CA PHE A 72 1.70 -15.91 29.36
C PHE A 72 1.44 -14.42 29.59
N PRO A 73 2.28 -13.72 30.36
CA PRO A 73 2.07 -12.31 30.63
C PRO A 73 2.24 -11.50 29.33
N ASN A 74 1.17 -10.80 28.95
CA ASN A 74 1.11 -9.65 28.03
C ASN A 74 2.27 -9.54 27.03
N LYS A 75 2.08 -10.07 25.83
CA LYS A 75 2.99 -9.80 24.72
C LYS A 75 2.21 -9.33 23.49
N ASN A 76 2.06 -8.01 23.44
CA ASN A 76 1.85 -7.18 22.26
C ASN A 76 2.95 -7.44 21.21
N TYR A 77 3.03 -8.63 20.64
CA TYR A 77 3.99 -8.94 19.60
C TYR A 77 3.37 -9.85 18.56
N TYR A 78 3.59 -9.53 17.29
CA TYR A 78 3.22 -10.39 16.18
C TYR A 78 4.45 -10.70 15.33
N VAL A 79 4.36 -11.81 14.61
CA VAL A 79 5.46 -12.39 13.84
C VAL A 79 5.15 -12.21 12.36
N ARG A 80 6.05 -11.57 11.62
CA ARG A 80 5.97 -11.45 10.15
C ARG A 80 7.16 -12.16 9.50
N PRO A 81 7.03 -12.67 8.27
CA PRO A 81 8.19 -13.15 7.52
C PRO A 81 9.28 -12.06 7.44
N PHE A 82 10.54 -12.47 7.66
CA PHE A 82 11.67 -11.56 7.57
C PHE A 82 12.00 -11.31 6.10
N ASN A 83 11.88 -10.05 5.68
CA ASN A 83 12.29 -9.61 4.34
C ASN A 83 13.65 -8.90 4.44
N PRO A 84 14.75 -9.55 4.02
CA PRO A 84 16.09 -8.96 4.07
C PRO A 84 16.30 -7.84 3.04
N TYR A 85 15.47 -7.76 2.00
CA TYR A 85 15.65 -6.81 0.89
C TYR A 85 14.87 -5.50 1.07
N GLY A 86 14.06 -5.40 2.12
CA GLY A 86 13.21 -4.24 2.37
C GLY A 86 12.02 -4.15 1.40
N PRO A 87 11.21 -3.07 1.50
CA PRO A 87 10.12 -2.79 0.58
C PRO A 87 10.60 -2.60 -0.86
N SER A 88 9.75 -2.91 -1.85
CA SER A 88 10.08 -2.68 -3.26
C SER A 88 10.09 -1.19 -3.61
N SER A 89 10.76 -0.82 -4.72
CA SER A 89 10.84 0.57 -5.19
C SER A 89 9.47 1.20 -5.37
N LYS A 90 8.47 0.44 -5.87
CA LYS A 90 7.09 0.92 -6.00
C LYS A 90 6.40 1.15 -4.66
N ILE A 91 6.62 0.28 -3.68
CA ILE A 91 6.07 0.47 -2.33
C ILE A 91 6.69 1.71 -1.69
N ASN A 92 8.00 1.92 -1.86
CA ASN A 92 8.67 3.12 -1.36
C ASN A 92 8.13 4.38 -2.02
N ALA A 93 7.99 4.39 -3.35
CA ALA A 93 7.40 5.52 -4.07
C ALA A 93 5.96 5.80 -3.61
N LEU A 94 5.14 4.75 -3.42
CA LEU A 94 3.81 4.87 -2.86
C LEU A 94 3.84 5.50 -1.46
N LEU A 95 4.68 5.01 -0.56
CA LEU A 95 4.83 5.57 0.80
C LEU A 95 5.21 7.04 0.77
N SER A 96 6.20 7.43 -0.04
CA SER A 96 6.61 8.84 -0.19
C SER A 96 5.44 9.72 -0.62
N HIS A 97 4.65 9.29 -1.61
CA HIS A 97 3.46 10.02 -2.03
C HIS A 97 2.37 10.06 -0.95
N LEU A 98 2.15 8.98 -0.21
CA LEU A 98 1.15 8.93 0.87
C LEU A 98 1.51 9.87 2.01
N PHE A 99 2.77 9.95 2.40
CA PHE A 99 3.22 10.90 3.42
C PHE A 99 3.08 12.35 2.96
N GLN A 100 3.42 12.64 1.70
CA GLN A 100 3.18 13.96 1.12
C GLN A 100 1.69 14.32 1.15
N ILE A 101 0.81 13.42 0.72
CA ILE A 101 -0.65 13.65 0.73
C ILE A 101 -1.16 13.82 2.16
N LYS A 102 -0.58 13.13 3.14
CA LYS A 102 -0.98 13.27 4.54
C LYS A 102 -0.71 14.68 5.08
N GLU A 103 0.41 15.27 4.68
CA GLU A 103 0.78 16.64 5.08
C GLU A 103 -0.13 17.68 4.40
N GLU A 104 -0.50 17.44 3.14
CA GLU A 104 -1.37 18.33 2.36
C GLU A 104 -2.86 18.21 2.76
N GLU A 105 -3.37 16.98 2.83
CA GLU A 105 -4.80 16.64 2.98
C GLU A 105 -5.00 15.45 3.96
N PRO A 106 -4.93 15.70 5.29
CA PRO A 106 -4.86 14.64 6.31
C PRO A 106 -6.11 13.73 6.48
N ASN A 107 -7.22 14.00 5.80
CA ASN A 107 -8.43 13.17 5.81
C ASN A 107 -8.82 12.67 4.40
N GLU A 108 -7.86 12.59 3.49
CA GLU A 108 -8.12 12.19 2.12
C GLU A 108 -8.37 10.68 1.99
N ARG A 109 -9.20 10.33 0.99
CA ARG A 109 -9.50 8.93 0.64
C ARG A 109 -8.77 8.55 -0.62
N ILE A 110 -8.03 7.46 -0.54
CA ILE A 110 -7.10 7.01 -1.57
C ILE A 110 -7.46 5.59 -1.98
N VAL A 111 -7.41 5.29 -3.27
CA VAL A 111 -7.56 3.93 -3.80
C VAL A 111 -6.26 3.50 -4.45
N VAL A 112 -5.79 2.30 -4.11
CA VAL A 112 -4.60 1.68 -4.70
C VAL A 112 -5.04 0.45 -5.48
N PHE A 113 -4.71 0.42 -6.76
CA PHE A 113 -5.04 -0.65 -7.69
C PHE A 113 -3.81 -1.51 -7.99
N SER A 114 -4.00 -2.83 -8.00
CA SER A 114 -3.04 -3.78 -8.53
C SER A 114 -3.75 -4.94 -9.22
N GLN A 115 -3.11 -5.56 -10.20
CA GLN A 115 -3.59 -6.81 -10.78
C GLN A 115 -3.24 -8.05 -9.94
N PHE A 116 -2.28 -7.92 -9.01
CA PHE A 116 -1.73 -9.01 -8.21
C PHE A 116 -2.23 -8.90 -6.77
N THR A 117 -3.08 -9.84 -6.35
CA THR A 117 -3.58 -9.88 -4.97
C THR A 117 -2.45 -10.11 -3.96
N SER A 118 -1.44 -10.91 -4.30
CA SER A 118 -0.23 -11.09 -3.49
C SER A 118 0.56 -9.80 -3.32
N PHE A 119 0.54 -8.89 -4.30
CA PHE A 119 1.21 -7.60 -4.15
C PHE A 119 0.42 -6.67 -3.23
N LEU A 120 -0.91 -6.70 -3.28
CA LEU A 120 -1.75 -5.99 -2.30
C LEU A 120 -1.49 -6.47 -0.87
N ASP A 121 -1.28 -7.77 -0.66
CA ASP A 121 -0.89 -8.31 0.66
C ASP A 121 0.46 -7.76 1.13
N LEU A 122 1.43 -7.56 0.22
CA LEU A 122 2.71 -6.92 0.55
C LEU A 122 2.55 -5.44 0.90
N ILE A 123 1.72 -4.72 0.13
CA ILE A 123 1.42 -3.31 0.39
C ILE A 123 0.72 -3.15 1.75
N GLU A 124 -0.24 -4.01 2.06
CA GLU A 124 -0.92 -4.05 3.37
C GLU A 124 0.07 -4.30 4.51
N ALA A 125 0.96 -5.28 4.36
CA ALA A 125 1.98 -5.59 5.36
C ALA A 125 2.96 -4.41 5.58
N GLU A 126 3.28 -3.65 4.53
CA GLU A 126 4.14 -2.47 4.63
C GLU A 126 3.44 -1.26 5.23
N LEU A 127 2.21 -0.96 4.80
CA LEU A 127 1.41 0.15 5.33
C LEU A 127 0.97 -0.09 6.79
N SER A 128 0.75 -1.34 7.20
CA SER A 128 0.35 -1.67 8.58
C SER A 128 1.40 -1.28 9.62
N LYS A 129 2.66 -1.10 9.22
CA LYS A 129 3.73 -0.55 10.09
C LYS A 129 3.43 0.89 10.51
N TYR A 130 2.60 1.60 9.75
CA TYR A 130 2.22 3.00 9.94
C TYR A 130 0.72 3.14 10.29
N SER A 131 0.19 2.20 11.09
CA SER A 131 -1.24 2.17 11.50
C SER A 131 -1.72 3.41 12.29
N ASN A 132 -0.79 4.21 12.80
CA ASN A 132 -1.10 5.49 13.43
C ASN A 132 -1.52 6.56 12.41
N ASP A 133 -1.07 6.42 11.16
CA ASP A 133 -1.21 7.43 10.11
C ASP A 133 -2.24 7.02 9.06
N PHE A 134 -2.40 5.72 8.84
CA PHE A 134 -3.22 5.17 7.77
C PHE A 134 -4.25 4.17 8.32
N ILE A 135 -5.46 4.24 7.78
CA ILE A 135 -6.51 3.24 7.92
C ILE A 135 -6.59 2.46 6.61
N ILE A 136 -6.35 1.15 6.68
CA ILE A 136 -6.22 0.31 5.49
C ILE A 136 -7.46 -0.56 5.36
N TYR A 137 -8.03 -0.57 4.16
CA TYR A 137 -9.15 -1.40 3.75
C TYR A 137 -8.70 -2.27 2.60
N LYS A 138 -8.89 -3.59 2.68
CA LYS A 138 -8.58 -4.50 1.56
C LYS A 138 -9.88 -5.04 0.97
N PHE A 139 -10.01 -4.90 -0.35
CA PHE A 139 -11.12 -5.43 -1.12
C PHE A 139 -10.61 -6.47 -2.11
N ASP A 140 -10.74 -7.73 -1.71
CA ASP A 140 -10.38 -8.90 -2.52
C ASP A 140 -11.63 -9.77 -2.79
N GLY A 141 -11.58 -10.54 -3.87
CA GLY A 141 -12.60 -11.50 -4.26
C GLY A 141 -12.83 -12.62 -3.23
N ARG A 142 -11.91 -12.83 -2.27
CA ARG A 142 -12.04 -13.81 -1.19
C ARG A 142 -13.08 -13.45 -0.11
N LEU A 143 -13.47 -12.17 -0.01
CA LEU A 143 -14.42 -11.72 1.02
C LEU A 143 -15.85 -12.17 0.71
N ASN A 144 -16.65 -12.44 1.75
CA ASN A 144 -18.09 -12.65 1.59
C ASN A 144 -18.82 -11.34 1.21
N LEU A 145 -20.07 -11.42 0.77
CA LEU A 145 -20.83 -10.25 0.33
C LEU A 145 -21.03 -9.20 1.44
N GLU A 146 -21.30 -9.63 2.67
CA GLU A 146 -21.52 -8.75 3.83
C GLU A 146 -20.25 -7.99 4.21
N ALA A 147 -19.11 -8.68 4.27
CA ALA A 147 -17.80 -8.13 4.55
C ALA A 147 -17.38 -7.13 3.47
N ARG A 148 -17.65 -7.42 2.18
CA ARG A 148 -17.43 -6.46 1.09
C ARG A 148 -18.23 -5.18 1.31
N ASN A 149 -19.51 -5.29 1.65
CA ASN A 149 -20.35 -4.13 1.92
C ASN A 149 -19.90 -3.35 3.16
N LYS A 150 -19.51 -4.06 4.24
CA LYS A 150 -18.95 -3.45 5.46
C LYS A 150 -17.70 -2.62 5.15
N VAL A 151 -16.74 -3.20 4.42
CA VAL A 151 -15.51 -2.51 4.01
C VAL A 151 -15.82 -1.26 3.19
N LEU A 152 -16.73 -1.35 2.21
CA LEU A 152 -17.12 -0.21 1.38
C LEU A 152 -17.82 0.87 2.19
N ASN A 153 -18.69 0.51 3.13
CA ASN A 153 -19.40 1.47 3.98
C ASN A 153 -18.44 2.17 4.95
N SER A 154 -17.51 1.44 5.58
CA SER A 154 -16.47 2.01 6.45
C SER A 154 -15.49 2.92 5.70
N PHE A 155 -15.22 2.62 4.42
CA PHE A 155 -14.41 3.48 3.56
C PHE A 155 -15.16 4.76 3.16
N LYS A 156 -16.45 4.63 2.80
CA LYS A 156 -17.31 5.74 2.39
C LYS A 156 -17.70 6.66 3.53
N SER A 157 -17.87 6.15 4.75
CA SER A 157 -18.26 6.99 5.89
C SER A 157 -17.26 8.13 6.05
N ALA A 158 -17.78 9.35 6.18
CA ALA A 158 -16.99 10.45 6.69
C ALA A 158 -16.66 10.10 8.14
N THR A 159 -15.43 10.36 8.55
CA THR A 159 -15.04 10.40 9.95
C THR A 159 -15.75 11.59 10.61
N GLU A 160 -17.05 11.46 10.83
CA GLU A 160 -17.71 12.13 11.93
C GLU A 160 -17.47 11.23 13.14
N THR A 161 -16.52 11.64 13.99
CA THR A 161 -16.39 11.26 15.39
C THR A 161 -16.37 9.76 15.72
N ASP A 162 -15.27 9.32 16.33
CA ASP A 162 -15.34 8.32 17.40
C ASP A 162 -16.30 8.87 18.47
N THR A 163 -17.60 8.66 18.30
CA THR A 163 -18.52 8.67 19.43
C THR A 163 -18.10 7.50 20.28
N VAL A 164 -17.48 7.84 21.41
CA VAL A 164 -17.80 7.33 22.74
C VAL A 164 -18.20 5.87 22.71
N GLU A 165 -17.39 5.02 23.35
CA GLU A 165 -17.88 3.80 23.97
C GLU A 165 -19.19 4.15 24.70
N THR A 166 -20.34 3.94 24.04
CA THR A 166 -21.58 3.74 24.74
C THR A 166 -21.42 2.37 25.37
N VAL A 167 -20.69 2.35 26.48
CA VAL A 167 -20.96 1.42 27.55
C VAL A 167 -22.44 1.58 27.79
N SER A 168 -23.19 0.57 27.37
CA SER A 168 -24.55 0.33 27.79
C SER A 168 -24.55 0.23 29.31
N PHE A 169 -24.67 1.38 29.97
CA PHE A 169 -25.13 1.48 31.35
C PHE A 169 -26.66 1.43 31.31
N GLU A 170 -27.19 0.27 30.98
CA GLU A 170 -28.43 -0.13 31.63
C GLU A 170 -28.06 -0.77 32.95
N ASN A 171 -28.56 -0.15 34.02
CA ASN A 171 -28.48 -0.51 35.43
C ASN A 171 -27.29 0.05 36.20
N LEU A 172 -27.55 1.13 36.94
CA LEU A 172 -27.44 1.13 38.39
C LEU A 172 -28.41 2.15 38.97
N SER A 173 -29.12 1.69 39.99
CA SER A 173 -30.16 2.34 40.77
C SER A 173 -29.78 3.74 41.27
N GLU A 174 -30.78 4.60 41.34
CA GLU A 174 -30.82 5.75 42.24
C GLU A 174 -30.31 5.33 43.63
N ASN A 175 -29.22 5.94 44.11
CA ASN A 175 -29.05 6.35 45.50
C ASN A 175 -27.70 7.07 45.68
N GLU A 176 -27.83 8.34 46.10
CA GLU A 176 -26.97 9.08 47.03
C GLU A 176 -25.45 9.20 46.74
N ILE A 177 -24.97 10.44 46.60
CA ILE A 177 -24.17 11.16 47.62
C ILE A 177 -23.54 12.42 46.99
N SER A 178 -23.63 13.50 47.74
CA SER A 178 -22.93 14.78 47.66
C SER A 178 -21.40 14.68 47.49
N GLU A 179 -20.81 15.51 46.62
CA GLU A 179 -19.58 16.28 46.88
C GLU A 179 -19.17 17.05 45.59
N ASN A 180 -19.58 18.32 45.53
CA ASN A 180 -19.19 19.24 44.47
C ASN A 180 -17.78 19.77 44.77
N GLY A 181 -16.75 19.13 44.22
CA GLY A 181 -15.37 19.60 44.35
C GLY A 181 -14.35 18.97 43.39
N GLU A 182 -14.60 17.77 42.86
CA GLU A 182 -13.61 17.03 42.06
C GLU A 182 -13.92 16.95 40.55
N ILE A 183 -15.13 17.34 40.14
CA ILE A 183 -15.60 17.19 38.75
C ILE A 183 -14.89 18.15 37.78
N GLU A 184 -14.47 19.33 38.24
CA GLU A 184 -13.84 20.34 37.37
C GLU A 184 -12.41 19.98 36.94
N GLN A 185 -11.71 19.12 37.68
CA GLN A 185 -10.35 18.70 37.34
C GLN A 185 -10.32 17.55 36.31
N GLU A 186 -11.35 16.70 36.28
CA GLU A 186 -11.47 15.61 35.30
C GLU A 186 -11.98 16.12 33.94
N LEU A 187 -12.79 17.19 33.92
CA LEU A 187 -13.27 17.85 32.71
C LEU A 187 -12.16 18.56 31.91
N GLN A 188 -11.08 19.03 32.56
CA GLN A 188 -9.95 19.68 31.88
C GLN A 188 -8.94 18.67 31.29
N LYS A 189 -8.96 17.41 31.74
CA LYS A 189 -8.09 16.34 31.21
C LYS A 189 -8.55 15.78 29.87
N THR A 190 -9.83 15.94 29.53
CA THR A 190 -10.44 15.42 28.30
C THR A 190 -10.43 16.42 27.14
N GLU A 191 -10.06 17.69 27.37
CA GLU A 191 -10.11 18.76 26.36
C GLU A 191 -8.93 18.82 25.37
N ASN A 192 -7.96 17.88 25.40
CA ASN A 192 -6.74 18.01 24.59
C ASN A 192 -6.38 16.84 23.66
N LEU A 193 -7.26 15.86 23.42
CA LEU A 193 -7.05 14.91 22.34
C LEU A 193 -7.66 15.43 21.04
N LYS A 194 -6.92 16.31 20.33
CA LYS A 194 -7.22 16.58 18.91
C LYS A 194 -7.32 15.23 18.18
N PRO A 195 -8.43 14.93 17.47
CA PRO A 195 -8.53 13.70 16.71
C PRO A 195 -7.41 13.66 15.68
N ARG A 196 -6.53 12.67 15.78
CA ARG A 196 -5.46 12.46 14.79
C ARG A 196 -6.13 12.02 13.50
N MET A 197 -6.20 12.92 12.52
CA MET A 197 -6.73 12.60 11.20
C MET A 197 -5.79 11.61 10.51
N LYS A 198 -6.39 10.54 9.97
CA LYS A 198 -5.69 9.45 9.29
C LYS A 198 -6.17 9.37 7.85
N LEU A 199 -5.28 9.04 6.92
CA LEU A 199 -5.68 8.77 5.54
C LEU A 199 -6.38 7.41 5.45
N LYS A 200 -7.44 7.34 4.65
CA LYS A 200 -8.12 6.08 4.36
C LYS A 200 -7.63 5.52 3.03
N ILE A 201 -7.05 4.33 3.05
CA ILE A 201 -6.47 3.68 1.88
C ILE A 201 -7.26 2.41 1.57
N LEU A 202 -7.83 2.34 0.36
CA LEU A 202 -8.51 1.15 -0.16
C LEU A 202 -7.61 0.42 -1.15
N LEU A 203 -7.19 -0.79 -0.79
CA LEU A 203 -6.47 -1.72 -1.66
C LEU A 203 -7.49 -2.53 -2.47
N LEU A 204 -7.47 -2.39 -3.79
CA LEU A 204 -8.44 -3.02 -4.69
C LEU A 204 -7.73 -3.77 -5.82
N SER A 205 -8.15 -5.02 -6.07
CA SER A 205 -7.66 -5.76 -7.21
C SER A 205 -8.38 -5.32 -8.50
N LEU A 206 -7.65 -5.16 -9.61
CA LEU A 206 -8.23 -4.81 -10.91
C LEU A 206 -9.22 -5.88 -11.41
N LYS A 207 -8.97 -7.15 -11.07
CA LYS A 207 -9.85 -8.26 -11.42
C LYS A 207 -11.19 -8.20 -10.67
N SER A 208 -11.17 -7.72 -9.43
CA SER A 208 -12.37 -7.44 -8.65
C SER A 208 -13.06 -6.13 -9.06
N GLY A 209 -12.60 -5.44 -10.12
CA GLY A 209 -13.21 -4.19 -10.60
C GLY A 209 -14.56 -4.36 -11.33
N GLY A 210 -14.90 -5.57 -11.78
CA GLY A 210 -16.11 -5.85 -12.55
C GLY A 210 -17.45 -5.69 -11.80
N VAL A 211 -17.44 -5.40 -10.49
CA VAL A 211 -18.65 -5.50 -9.63
C VAL A 211 -19.49 -4.22 -9.53
N GLY A 212 -19.31 -3.22 -10.39
CA GLY A 212 -20.21 -2.05 -10.31
C GLY A 212 -19.87 -1.04 -9.20
N LEU A 213 -18.70 -1.15 -8.53
CA LEU A 213 -18.37 -0.35 -7.34
C LEU A 213 -18.43 1.17 -7.60
N ASN A 214 -19.00 1.90 -6.63
CA ASN A 214 -19.00 3.37 -6.60
C ASN A 214 -17.95 3.86 -5.61
N LEU A 215 -16.87 4.45 -6.14
CA LEU A 215 -15.72 4.97 -5.39
C LEU A 215 -15.58 6.49 -5.53
N ALA A 216 -16.67 7.20 -5.89
CA ALA A 216 -16.68 8.66 -6.06
C ALA A 216 -16.30 9.45 -4.78
N CYS A 217 -16.16 8.79 -3.63
CA CYS A 217 -15.68 9.39 -2.40
C CYS A 217 -14.16 9.59 -2.35
N ALA A 218 -13.40 8.96 -3.25
CA ALA A 218 -11.94 9.06 -3.33
C ALA A 218 -11.51 9.99 -4.46
N SER A 219 -10.59 10.92 -4.16
CA SER A 219 -10.05 11.84 -5.17
C SER A 219 -8.67 11.43 -5.67
N LYS A 220 -7.96 10.52 -5.00
CA LYS A 220 -6.62 10.07 -5.44
C LYS A 220 -6.59 8.57 -5.71
N GLY A 221 -6.04 8.20 -6.86
CA GLY A 221 -5.85 6.83 -7.30
C GLY A 221 -4.38 6.52 -7.57
N PHE A 222 -3.90 5.36 -7.14
CA PHE A 222 -2.58 4.84 -7.48
C PHE A 222 -2.72 3.55 -8.27
N MET A 223 -2.15 3.50 -9.46
CA MET A 223 -2.07 2.30 -10.28
C MET A 223 -0.67 1.70 -10.10
N MET A 224 -0.60 0.57 -9.40
CA MET A 224 0.69 -0.04 -9.06
C MET A 224 1.31 -0.78 -10.24
N ASP A 225 0.51 -1.31 -11.16
CA ASP A 225 0.98 -2.14 -12.28
C ASP A 225 0.18 -1.87 -13.56
N PRO A 226 0.81 -1.87 -14.76
CA PRO A 226 0.09 -1.79 -16.02
C PRO A 226 -0.64 -3.10 -16.34
N TYR A 227 -1.80 -3.00 -17.01
CA TYR A 227 -2.55 -4.16 -17.49
C TYR A 227 -2.39 -4.35 -19.01
N TRP A 228 -2.67 -5.53 -19.54
CA TRP A 228 -2.55 -5.78 -21.00
C TRP A 228 -3.55 -5.00 -21.87
N THR A 229 -4.66 -4.58 -21.26
CA THR A 229 -5.75 -3.85 -21.92
C THR A 229 -6.04 -2.57 -21.13
N ALA A 230 -5.92 -1.41 -21.79
CA ALA A 230 -6.12 -0.10 -21.15
C ALA A 230 -7.55 0.07 -20.59
N GLN A 231 -8.55 -0.49 -21.28
CA GLN A 231 -9.97 -0.40 -20.90
C GLN A 231 -10.26 -0.84 -19.47
N LEU A 232 -9.55 -1.85 -18.95
CA LEU A 232 -9.79 -2.30 -17.58
C LEU A 232 -9.30 -1.26 -16.57
N GLN A 233 -8.22 -0.54 -16.88
CA GLN A 233 -7.71 0.56 -16.07
C GLN A 233 -8.62 1.78 -16.19
N ASP A 234 -9.04 2.14 -17.41
CA ASP A 234 -9.97 3.24 -17.65
C ASP A 234 -11.29 3.01 -16.88
N GLN A 235 -11.84 1.79 -16.96
CA GLN A 235 -13.04 1.41 -16.22
C GLN A 235 -12.85 1.50 -14.70
N ALA A 236 -11.66 1.19 -14.19
CA ALA A 236 -11.34 1.31 -12.78
C ALA A 236 -11.24 2.79 -12.35
N ILE A 237 -10.64 3.64 -13.18
CA ILE A 237 -10.53 5.09 -12.98
C ILE A 237 -11.90 5.76 -13.03
N ASP A 238 -12.77 5.35 -13.96
CA ASP A 238 -14.15 5.80 -14.08
C ASP A 238 -14.99 5.52 -12.82
N ARG A 239 -14.55 4.62 -11.93
CA ARG A 239 -15.21 4.40 -10.63
C ARG A 239 -14.94 5.50 -9.62
N LEU A 240 -13.79 6.18 -9.73
CA LEU A 240 -13.46 7.37 -8.96
C LEU A 240 -14.04 8.61 -9.62
N HIS A 241 -13.83 8.75 -10.94
CA HIS A 241 -14.35 9.87 -11.73
C HIS A 241 -15.80 9.61 -12.16
N ARG A 242 -16.70 9.62 -11.18
CA ARG A 242 -18.14 9.40 -11.39
C ARG A 242 -18.95 10.63 -10.99
N VAL A 243 -20.13 10.77 -11.59
CA VAL A 243 -21.12 11.81 -11.25
C VAL A 243 -21.40 11.78 -9.74
N GLY A 244 -21.08 12.88 -9.04
CA GLY A 244 -21.15 13.01 -7.58
C GLY A 244 -19.82 13.36 -6.91
N GLN A 245 -18.70 13.33 -7.64
CA GLN A 245 -17.41 13.79 -7.13
C GLN A 245 -17.27 15.32 -7.28
N LEU A 246 -16.88 16.01 -6.20
CA LEU A 246 -16.67 17.47 -6.16
C LEU A 246 -15.20 17.85 -6.34
N ARG A 247 -14.27 16.91 -6.10
CA ARG A 247 -12.81 17.13 -6.17
C ARG A 247 -12.23 16.56 -7.45
N THR A 248 -11.24 17.22 -8.03
CA THR A 248 -10.52 16.68 -9.19
C THR A 248 -9.85 15.36 -8.84
N VAL A 249 -10.11 14.32 -9.64
CA VAL A 249 -9.51 13.01 -9.42
C VAL A 249 -8.10 12.99 -10.00
N LYS A 250 -7.09 12.72 -9.18
CA LYS A 250 -5.69 12.55 -9.60
C LYS A 250 -5.31 11.08 -9.57
N VAL A 251 -4.91 10.53 -10.71
CA VAL A 251 -4.43 9.16 -10.82
C VAL A 251 -2.93 9.17 -11.14
N ILE A 252 -2.15 8.44 -10.36
CA ILE A 252 -0.71 8.26 -10.56
C ILE A 252 -0.46 6.80 -10.92
N GLN A 253 0.25 6.56 -12.02
CA GLN A 253 0.63 5.23 -12.45
C GLN A 253 2.12 5.01 -12.22
N PHE A 254 2.47 3.93 -11.50
CA PHE A 254 3.84 3.53 -11.29
C PHE A 254 4.31 2.60 -12.40
N ILE A 255 5.41 2.98 -13.05
CA ILE A 255 6.06 2.22 -14.11
C ILE A 255 7.54 2.12 -13.78
N MET A 256 8.08 0.92 -13.83
CA MET A 256 9.52 0.72 -13.73
C MET A 256 10.20 1.05 -15.06
N GLU A 257 11.21 1.94 -15.03
CA GLU A 257 12.07 2.22 -16.18
C GLU A 257 12.83 0.97 -16.64
N ASP A 258 13.13 0.92 -17.95
CA ASP A 258 13.86 -0.17 -18.59
C ASP A 258 13.29 -1.56 -18.31
N SER A 259 11.97 -1.65 -18.16
CA SER A 259 11.28 -2.88 -17.77
C SER A 259 10.20 -3.31 -18.77
N VAL A 260 9.68 -4.52 -18.56
CA VAL A 260 8.54 -5.04 -19.32
C VAL A 260 7.29 -4.15 -19.15
N GLU A 261 7.19 -3.39 -18.06
CA GLU A 261 6.04 -2.51 -17.79
C GLU A 261 5.93 -1.37 -18.79
N GLU A 262 7.06 -0.76 -19.16
CA GLU A 262 7.10 0.27 -20.20
C GLU A 262 6.72 -0.31 -21.57
N LYS A 263 7.16 -1.55 -21.84
CA LYS A 263 6.79 -2.26 -23.07
C LYS A 263 5.30 -2.58 -23.12
N ILE A 264 4.68 -2.93 -22.00
CA ILE A 264 3.22 -3.11 -21.91
C ILE A 264 2.48 -1.82 -22.28
N LEU A 265 2.95 -0.65 -21.82
CA LEU A 265 2.36 0.63 -22.23
C LEU A 265 2.46 0.86 -23.75
N LYS A 266 3.59 0.51 -24.36
CA LYS A 266 3.76 0.56 -25.83
C LYS A 266 2.76 -0.37 -26.55
N VAL A 267 2.50 -1.57 -26.01
CA VAL A 267 1.46 -2.47 -26.53
C VAL A 267 0.07 -1.83 -26.40
N GLN A 268 -0.25 -1.22 -25.26
CA GLN A 268 -1.55 -0.57 -25.04
C GLN A 268 -1.78 0.55 -26.06
N GLU A 269 -0.78 1.41 -26.28
CA GLU A 269 -0.87 2.53 -27.23
C GLU A 269 -1.07 2.01 -28.66
N ARG A 270 -0.35 0.96 -29.05
CA ARG A 270 -0.54 0.30 -30.35
C ARG A 270 -1.96 -0.26 -30.51
N LYS A 271 -2.52 -0.90 -29.47
CA LYS A 271 -3.90 -1.42 -29.49
C LYS A 271 -4.92 -0.29 -29.58
N LYS A 272 -4.69 0.83 -28.88
CA LYS A 272 -5.56 2.01 -28.93
C LYS A 272 -5.62 2.61 -30.34
N GLN A 273 -4.49 2.69 -31.02
CA GLN A 273 -4.40 3.19 -32.39
C GLN A 273 -5.07 2.26 -33.42
N LEU A 274 -4.96 0.94 -33.22
CA LEU A 274 -5.50 -0.05 -34.15
C LEU A 274 -7.00 -0.33 -33.95
N GLY A 275 -7.57 0.01 -32.79
CA GLY A 275 -8.97 -0.25 -32.45
C GLY A 275 -9.27 -1.73 -32.19
N ASP A 276 -10.06 -2.02 -31.15
CA ASP A 276 -10.37 -3.39 -30.70
C ASP A 276 -11.29 -4.19 -31.65
N ALA A 277 -11.84 -3.54 -32.67
CA ALA A 277 -12.96 -4.06 -33.48
C ALA A 277 -12.61 -4.46 -34.91
N ILE A 278 -11.33 -4.71 -35.22
CA ILE A 278 -10.99 -5.25 -36.55
C ILE A 278 -11.31 -6.76 -36.53
N SER A 279 -12.26 -7.18 -37.38
CA SER A 279 -12.48 -8.59 -37.72
C SER A 279 -11.28 -9.04 -38.56
N ILE A 280 -10.33 -9.69 -37.90
CA ILE A 280 -9.02 -10.03 -38.49
C ILE A 280 -9.00 -11.52 -38.77
N ASP A 281 -8.50 -11.88 -39.95
CA ASP A 281 -8.25 -13.26 -40.34
C ASP A 281 -7.22 -13.94 -39.39
N ASP A 282 -7.29 -15.26 -39.24
CA ASP A 282 -6.49 -15.98 -38.23
C ASP A 282 -4.97 -15.78 -38.42
N ASP A 283 -4.51 -15.62 -39.66
CA ASP A 283 -3.10 -15.36 -39.99
C ASP A 283 -2.61 -14.00 -39.51
N GLU A 284 -3.44 -12.97 -39.67
CA GLU A 284 -3.09 -11.63 -39.24
C GLU A 284 -3.19 -11.50 -37.71
N ARG A 285 -4.04 -12.30 -37.04
CA ARG A 285 -4.02 -12.46 -35.58
C ARG A 285 -2.72 -13.11 -35.08
N ARG A 286 -2.22 -14.15 -35.76
CA ARG A 286 -0.92 -14.76 -35.42
C ARG A 286 0.22 -13.78 -35.61
N LYS A 287 0.23 -13.03 -36.71
CA LYS A 287 1.23 -11.99 -36.97
C LYS A 287 1.26 -10.93 -35.86
N ARG A 288 0.10 -10.43 -35.44
CA ARG A 288 -0.01 -9.47 -34.31
C ARG A 288 0.53 -10.04 -33.00
N LYS A 289 0.21 -11.29 -32.66
CA LYS A 289 0.77 -11.95 -31.47
C LYS A 289 2.30 -12.03 -31.53
N THR A 290 2.86 -12.35 -32.70
CA THR A 290 4.31 -12.41 -32.88
C THR A 290 4.95 -11.03 -32.74
N GLU A 291 4.34 -9.99 -33.32
CA GLU A 291 4.80 -8.59 -33.17
C GLU A 291 4.73 -8.11 -31.71
N GLU A 292 3.66 -8.44 -30.98
CA GLU A 292 3.53 -8.12 -29.54
C GLU A 292 4.62 -8.80 -28.71
N LEU A 293 4.89 -10.09 -28.97
CA LEU A 293 5.97 -10.83 -28.29
C LEU A 293 7.34 -10.24 -28.62
N GLN A 294 7.58 -9.85 -29.88
CA GLN A 294 8.79 -9.15 -30.27
C GLN A 294 8.91 -7.79 -29.60
N LEU A 295 7.81 -7.05 -29.41
CA LEU A 295 7.87 -5.78 -28.69
C LEU A 295 8.26 -5.98 -27.21
N LEU A 296 7.75 -7.05 -26.58
CA LEU A 296 8.00 -7.35 -25.17
C LEU A 296 9.41 -7.92 -24.91
N PHE A 297 9.87 -8.83 -25.77
CA PHE A 297 11.11 -9.60 -25.54
C PHE A 297 12.19 -9.37 -26.61
N GLY A 298 11.90 -8.56 -27.63
CA GLY A 298 12.89 -8.11 -28.58
C GLY A 298 14.01 -7.38 -27.88
N LYS A 299 15.23 -7.81 -28.18
CA LYS A 299 16.47 -7.13 -27.83
C LYS A 299 16.64 -5.90 -28.71
#